data_AF-A0A399GA98-F1
#
_entry.id   AF-A0A399GA98-F1
#
_cell.length_a   1.000
_cell.length_b   1.000
_cell.length_c   1.000
_cell.angle_alpha   90.00
_cell.angle_beta   90.00
_cell.angle_gamma   90.00
#
_symmetry.space_group_name_H-M   'P 1'
#
loop_
_entity.id
_entity.type
_entity.pdbx_description
1 polymer ?
#
loop_
_entity_poly.entity_id
_entity_poly.type
_entity_poly.pdbx_seq_one_letter_code
_entity_poly.pdbx_strand_id
1 'polypeptide(L)'
;MTTEEGFISGELVWSWDAYQISNSAIIHFDIALGSAVEVGTLYNQVRSWGLQRYTFSGGGSGCRYWIYCLISKMAEMQWIHADWVGRMWSHLSYQYSREVAPKVIEIKMGTFNTQKDWEDEYE
;
A
#
# COMPACT_ATOMS: atom_id res chain seq x y z
N MET A 1 1.79 1.49 -22.49
CA MET A 1 1.78 2.23 -23.77
C MET A 1 2.11 1.23 -24.85
N THR A 2 1.21 1.05 -25.81
CA THR A 2 1.44 0.22 -27.00
C THR A 2 0.93 0.99 -28.20
N THR A 3 1.64 0.89 -29.32
CA THR A 3 1.36 1.59 -30.58
C THR A 3 1.29 0.56 -31.70
N GLU A 4 0.47 0.84 -32.72
CA GLU A 4 0.31 -0.02 -33.89
C GLU A 4 1.54 0.02 -34.82
N GLU A 5 1.69 -1.01 -35.64
CA GLU A 5 2.82 -1.18 -36.56
C GLU A 5 2.78 -0.11 -37.66
N GLY A 6 3.80 0.76 -37.72
CA GLY A 6 3.93 1.85 -38.70
C GLY A 6 4.10 3.25 -38.11
N PHE A 7 3.83 3.44 -36.82
CA PHE A 7 4.07 4.72 -36.14
C PHE A 7 5.54 4.84 -35.68
N ILE A 8 6.39 5.34 -36.57
CA ILE A 8 7.84 5.57 -36.32
C ILE A 8 8.17 6.95 -35.74
N SER A 9 7.21 7.88 -35.72
CA SER A 9 7.39 9.21 -35.16
C SER A 9 6.67 9.32 -33.82
N GLY A 10 7.41 9.48 -32.73
CA GLY A 10 6.83 9.86 -31.45
C GLY A 10 6.25 11.26 -31.53
N GLU A 11 4.93 11.39 -31.47
CA GLU A 11 4.27 12.68 -31.31
C GLU A 11 4.24 13.06 -29.84
N LEU A 12 5.02 14.08 -29.49
CA LEU A 12 4.94 14.70 -28.17
C LEU A 12 3.78 15.68 -28.16
N VAL A 13 2.65 15.22 -27.63
CA VAL A 13 1.45 16.04 -27.43
C VAL A 13 1.52 16.64 -26.03
N TRP A 14 1.53 17.97 -25.95
CA TRP A 14 1.53 18.72 -24.71
C TRP A 14 0.15 19.35 -24.54
N SER A 15 -0.48 19.14 -23.39
CA SER A 15 -1.69 19.84 -22.97
C SER A 15 -1.37 20.78 -21.81
N TRP A 16 -2.05 21.93 -21.78
CA TRP A 16 -2.10 22.78 -20.60
C TRP A 16 -3.16 22.25 -19.66
N ASP A 17 -2.76 21.38 -18.73
CA ASP A 17 -3.63 20.94 -17.66
C ASP A 17 -3.47 21.86 -16.45
N ALA A 18 -4.59 22.34 -15.92
CA ALA A 18 -4.57 23.09 -14.67
C ALA A 18 -4.06 22.18 -13.55
N TYR A 19 -3.05 22.63 -12.81
CA TYR A 19 -2.53 21.89 -11.67
C TYR A 19 -3.63 21.73 -10.63
N GLN A 20 -4.17 20.51 -10.51
CA GLN A 20 -5.15 20.20 -9.48
C GLN A 20 -4.44 20.12 -8.13
N ILE A 21 -4.65 21.14 -7.30
CA ILE A 21 -4.25 21.07 -5.89
C ILE A 21 -5.14 20.02 -5.23
N SER A 22 -4.55 18.93 -4.79
CA SER A 22 -5.26 17.88 -4.05
C SER A 22 -5.69 18.37 -2.67
N ASN A 23 -6.95 18.15 -2.32
CA ASN A 23 -7.46 18.39 -0.96
C ASN A 23 -7.21 17.21 -0.02
N SER A 24 -6.48 16.18 -0.47
CA SER A 24 -6.08 15.06 0.38
C SER A 24 -5.15 15.52 1.50
N ALA A 25 -5.32 14.91 2.68
CA ALA A 25 -4.42 15.10 3.80
C ALA A 25 -3.51 13.88 3.94
N ILE A 26 -2.20 14.14 4.03
CA ILE A 26 -1.23 13.13 4.48
C ILE A 26 -1.32 13.11 6.01
N ILE A 27 -1.64 11.95 6.58
CA ILE A 27 -1.62 11.71 8.02
C ILE A 27 -0.44 10.78 8.33
N HIS A 28 0.20 11.00 9.46
CA HIS A 28 1.21 10.10 10.00
C HIS A 28 0.68 9.38 11.24
N PHE A 29 1.19 8.17 11.49
CA PHE A 29 0.90 7.39 12.68
C PHE A 29 2.23 6.93 13.26
N ASP A 30 2.52 7.36 14.49
CA ASP A 30 3.76 7.02 15.16
C ASP A 30 3.58 5.76 15.99
N ILE A 31 4.22 4.67 15.55
CA ILE A 31 4.14 3.36 16.20
C ILE A 31 5.40 3.12 17.00
N ALA A 32 5.27 3.05 18.32
CA ALA A 32 6.37 2.67 19.19
C ALA A 32 6.74 1.19 18.96
N LEU A 33 8.01 0.95 18.65
CA LEU A 33 8.56 -0.40 18.54
C LEU A 33 8.98 -0.91 19.92
N GLY A 34 8.77 -2.21 20.18
CA GLY A 34 9.23 -2.88 21.40
C GLY A 34 10.76 -3.05 21.46
N SER A 35 11.42 -3.03 20.30
CA SER A 35 12.87 -3.04 20.16
C SER A 35 13.30 -2.35 18.86
N ALA A 36 14.57 -2.00 18.73
CA ALA A 36 15.11 -1.55 17.45
C ALA A 36 14.98 -2.69 16.42
N VAL A 37 14.40 -2.38 15.26
CA VAL A 37 14.26 -3.29 14.13
C VAL A 37 14.99 -2.68 12.95
N GLU A 38 15.99 -3.38 12.42
CA GLU A 38 16.69 -2.92 11.22
C GLU A 38 15.78 -3.07 9.99
N VAL A 39 15.91 -2.13 9.04
CA VAL A 39 15.15 -2.16 7.79
C VAL A 39 15.40 -3.46 7.01
N GLY A 40 16.64 -3.97 7.02
CA GLY A 40 16.98 -5.24 6.39
C GLY A 40 16.27 -6.44 7.03
N THR A 41 16.15 -6.45 8.37
CA THR A 41 15.39 -7.48 9.09
C THR A 41 13.92 -7.43 8.72
N LEU A 42 13.31 -6.25 8.70
CA LEU A 42 11.91 -6.08 8.28
C LEU A 42 11.70 -6.55 6.84
N TYR A 43 12.58 -6.16 5.92
CA TYR A 43 12.52 -6.58 4.52
C TYR A 43 12.57 -8.09 4.35
N ASN A 44 13.50 -8.76 5.04
CA ASN A 44 13.61 -10.22 5.00
C ASN A 44 12.35 -10.89 5.55
N GLN A 45 11.74 -10.33 6.60
CA GLN A 45 10.50 -10.87 7.16
C GLN A 45 9.29 -10.65 6.27
N VAL A 46 9.18 -9.49 5.61
CA VAL A 46 8.14 -9.26 4.59
C VAL A 46 8.19 -10.36 3.53
N ARG A 47 9.40 -10.74 3.09
CA ARG A 47 9.60 -11.85 2.14
C ARG A 47 9.27 -13.22 2.73
N SER A 48 9.72 -13.49 3.95
CA SER A 48 9.45 -14.74 4.65
C SER A 48 7.95 -14.97 4.88
N TRP A 49 7.20 -13.91 5.19
CA TRP A 49 5.75 -13.94 5.35
C TRP A 49 4.99 -13.99 4.03
N GLY A 50 5.66 -13.83 2.89
CA GLY A 50 5.03 -13.80 1.58
C GLY A 50 4.24 -12.52 1.28
N LEU A 51 4.48 -11.43 2.02
CA LEU A 51 3.74 -10.18 1.86
C LEU A 51 4.06 -9.47 0.53
N GLN A 52 5.21 -9.75 -0.07
CA GLN A 52 5.59 -9.29 -1.41
C GLN A 52 4.70 -9.87 -2.53
N ARG A 53 4.02 -10.99 -2.27
CA ARG A 53 3.16 -11.67 -3.25
C ARG A 53 1.73 -11.12 -3.28
N TYR A 54 1.51 -9.96 -2.65
CA TYR A 54 0.20 -9.35 -2.59
C TYR A 54 -0.13 -8.56 -3.86
N THR A 55 -1.22 -8.95 -4.50
CA THR A 55 -1.77 -8.30 -5.67
C THR A 55 -2.91 -7.38 -5.25
N PHE A 56 -2.75 -6.07 -5.48
CA PHE A 56 -3.72 -5.06 -5.05
C PHE A 56 -5.05 -5.18 -5.80
N SER A 57 -6.15 -5.04 -5.07
CA SER A 57 -7.48 -4.88 -5.69
C SER A 57 -7.56 -3.60 -6.53
N GLY A 58 -8.25 -3.65 -7.68
CA GLY A 58 -8.52 -2.47 -8.50
C GLY A 58 -9.27 -1.35 -7.74
N GLY A 59 -9.03 -0.10 -8.12
CA GLY A 59 -9.69 1.08 -7.54
C GLY A 59 -8.90 1.81 -6.44
N GLY A 60 -7.59 1.58 -6.32
CA GLY A 60 -6.67 2.46 -5.58
C GLY A 60 -6.73 2.38 -4.04
N SER A 61 -7.46 1.41 -3.47
CA SER A 61 -7.59 1.25 -2.00
C SER A 61 -6.90 0.01 -1.44
N GLY A 62 -6.41 -0.91 -2.29
CA GLY A 62 -5.87 -2.20 -1.86
C GLY A 62 -4.61 -2.09 -0.98
N CYS A 63 -3.90 -0.97 -1.04
CA CYS A 63 -2.70 -0.71 -0.23
C CYS A 63 -2.99 -0.68 1.27
N ARG A 64 -4.20 -0.29 1.67
CA ARG A 64 -4.62 -0.24 3.07
C ARG A 64 -4.63 -1.63 3.70
N TYR A 65 -5.18 -2.61 2.99
CA TYR A 65 -5.21 -3.98 3.49
C TYR A 65 -3.80 -4.57 3.62
N TRP A 66 -2.90 -4.26 2.67
CA TRP A 66 -1.50 -4.68 2.78
C TRP A 66 -0.81 -4.11 4.03
N ILE A 67 -1.00 -2.81 4.32
CA ILE A 67 -0.47 -2.18 5.55
C ILE A 67 -1.05 -2.86 6.80
N TYR A 68 -2.35 -3.18 6.79
CA TYR A 68 -2.97 -3.92 7.89
C TYR A 68 -2.32 -5.31 8.09
N CYS A 69 -2.08 -6.07 7.03
CA CYS A 69 -1.37 -7.34 7.11
C CYS A 69 0.04 -7.19 7.68
N LEU A 70 0.79 -6.16 7.24
CA LEU A 70 2.12 -5.86 7.75
C LEU A 70 2.10 -5.59 9.26
N ILE A 71 1.23 -4.68 9.72
CA ILE A 71 1.07 -4.34 11.15
C ILE A 71 0.64 -5.57 11.96
N SER A 72 -0.22 -6.41 11.41
CA SER A 72 -0.63 -7.66 12.08
C SER A 72 0.55 -8.60 12.28
N LYS A 73 1.41 -8.78 11.26
CA LYS A 73 2.62 -9.61 11.38
C LYS A 73 3.65 -9.01 12.34
N MET A 74 3.82 -7.70 12.35
CA MET A 74 4.69 -7.03 13.32
C MET A 74 4.19 -7.23 14.76
N ALA A 75 2.88 -7.20 14.98
CA ALA A 75 2.28 -7.48 16.29
C ALA A 75 2.45 -8.96 16.70
N GLU A 76 2.28 -9.90 15.77
CA GLU A 76 2.55 -11.33 16.01
C GLU A 76 4.00 -11.59 16.45
N MET A 77 4.97 -10.85 15.87
CA MET A 77 6.37 -10.90 16.27
C MET A 77 6.70 -10.12 17.56
N GLN A 78 5.69 -9.51 18.19
CA GLN A 78 5.84 -8.63 19.36
C GLN A 78 6.77 -7.42 19.11
N TRP A 79 6.96 -7.02 17.84
CA TRP A 79 7.71 -5.81 17.50
C TRP A 79 6.94 -4.54 17.82
N ILE A 80 5.61 -4.64 17.89
CA ILE A 80 4.69 -3.57 18.28
C ILE A 80 3.62 -4.15 19.21
N HIS A 81 2.98 -3.27 19.99
CA HIS A 81 1.88 -3.69 20.86
C HIS A 81 0.65 -4.13 20.05
N ALA A 82 -0.02 -5.22 20.46
CA ALA A 82 -1.13 -5.82 19.72
C ALA A 82 -2.31 -4.86 19.47
N ASP A 83 -2.57 -3.92 20.37
CA ASP A 83 -3.60 -2.88 20.21
C ASP A 83 -3.45 -2.06 18.93
N TRP A 84 -2.24 -1.96 18.37
CA TRP A 84 -1.99 -1.24 17.12
C TRP A 84 -2.74 -1.85 15.94
N VAL A 85 -3.03 -3.15 15.94
CA VAL A 85 -3.79 -3.81 14.86
C VAL A 85 -5.20 -3.21 14.75
N GLY A 86 -5.90 -3.10 15.88
CA GLY A 86 -7.25 -2.52 15.93
C GLY A 86 -7.26 -1.01 15.66
N ARG A 87 -6.31 -0.27 16.25
CA ARG A 87 -6.17 1.18 16.02
C ARG A 87 -5.88 1.47 14.55
N MET A 88 -4.95 0.73 13.95
CA MET A 88 -4.57 0.92 12.55
C MET A 88 -5.73 0.59 11.60
N TRP A 89 -6.50 -0.47 11.87
CA TRP A 89 -7.69 -0.77 11.06
C TRP A 89 -8.68 0.40 11.05
N SER A 90 -8.95 0.99 12.23
CA SER A 90 -9.79 2.19 12.33
C SER A 90 -9.22 3.34 11.51
N HIS A 91 -7.94 3.64 11.65
CA HIS A 91 -7.29 4.74 10.92
C HIS A 91 -7.27 4.54 9.40
N LEU A 92 -7.02 3.32 8.92
CA LEU A 92 -6.98 2.98 7.50
C LEU A 92 -8.38 3.02 6.85
N SER A 93 -9.44 2.87 7.64
CA SER A 93 -10.83 2.93 7.18
C SER A 93 -11.32 4.36 6.89
N TYR A 94 -10.43 5.36 6.96
CA TYR A 94 -10.74 6.75 6.65
C TYR A 94 -9.97 7.29 5.44
N GLN A 95 -10.65 8.11 4.66
CA GLN A 95 -10.06 9.03 3.70
C GLN A 95 -9.98 10.43 4.33
N TYR A 96 -8.77 10.92 4.51
CA TYR A 96 -8.51 12.21 5.16
C TYR A 96 -8.47 13.35 4.13
N SER A 97 -9.10 14.46 4.48
CA SER A 97 -9.11 15.71 3.72
C SER A 97 -8.68 16.85 4.62
N ARG A 98 -8.13 17.91 4.02
CA ARG A 98 -7.79 19.15 4.73
C ARG A 98 -9.01 20.02 5.03
N GLU A 99 -10.08 19.84 4.26
CA GLU A 99 -11.23 20.75 4.24
C GLU A 99 -12.51 20.13 4.82
N VAL A 100 -12.61 18.81 4.80
CA VAL A 100 -13.80 18.09 5.25
C VAL A 100 -13.45 17.01 6.26
N ALA A 101 -14.44 16.63 7.07
CA ALA A 101 -14.29 15.55 8.03
C ALA A 101 -13.88 14.23 7.35
N PRO A 102 -13.10 13.37 8.04
CA PRO A 102 -12.67 12.09 7.48
C PRO A 102 -13.85 11.24 7.00
N LYS A 103 -13.79 10.80 5.75
CA LYS A 103 -14.83 9.97 5.16
C LYS A 103 -14.52 8.50 5.39
N VAL A 104 -15.47 7.75 5.96
CA VAL A 104 -15.33 6.29 6.08
C VAL A 104 -15.34 5.65 4.70
N ILE A 105 -14.45 4.71 4.50
CA ILE A 105 -14.30 3.96 3.25
C ILE A 105 -14.12 2.48 3.55
N GLU A 106 -14.54 1.66 2.60
CA GLU A 106 -14.33 0.22 2.66
C GLU A 106 -12.88 -0.13 2.29
N ILE A 107 -12.23 -0.94 3.12
CA ILE A 107 -10.92 -1.50 2.82
C ILE A 107 -11.12 -2.70 1.89
N LYS A 108 -10.78 -2.52 0.61
CA LYS A 108 -10.79 -3.62 -0.36
C LYS A 108 -9.59 -4.54 -0.18
N MET A 109 -9.88 -5.82 -0.08
CA MET A 109 -8.88 -6.89 -0.03
C MET A 109 -8.45 -7.26 -1.44
N GLY A 110 -7.14 -7.34 -1.65
CA GLY A 110 -6.52 -7.98 -2.80
C GLY A 110 -6.34 -9.49 -2.56
N THR A 111 -5.48 -10.09 -3.37
CA THR A 111 -5.19 -11.53 -3.30
C THR A 111 -3.69 -11.75 -3.10
N PHE A 112 -3.32 -12.87 -2.50
CA PHE A 112 -1.92 -13.29 -2.42
C PHE A 112 -1.66 -14.36 -3.47
N ASN A 113 -0.68 -14.12 -4.34
CA ASN A 113 -0.21 -15.10 -5.30
C ASN A 113 0.52 -16.23 -4.57
N THR A 114 0.52 -17.42 -5.18
CA THR A 114 1.38 -18.51 -4.70
C THR A 114 2.85 -18.15 -4.93
N GLN A 115 3.77 -18.85 -4.26
CA GLN A 115 5.20 -18.64 -4.49
C GLN A 115 5.55 -18.83 -5.97
N LYS A 116 5.05 -19.92 -6.55
CA LYS A 116 5.28 -20.25 -7.96
C LYS A 116 4.75 -19.16 -8.89
N ASP A 117 3.50 -18.72 -8.71
CA ASP A 117 2.91 -17.71 -9.59
C ASP A 117 3.66 -16.37 -9.51
N TRP A 118 4.23 -16.04 -8.34
CA TRP A 118 5.02 -14.83 -8.16
C TRP A 118 6.42 -14.93 -8.78
N GLU A 119 7.08 -16.08 -8.65
CA GLU A 119 8.37 -16.36 -9.31
C GLU A 119 8.23 -16.32 -10.83
N ASP A 120 7.20 -16.97 -11.39
CA ASP A 120 6.96 -17.02 -12.85
C ASP A 120 6.67 -15.63 -13.46
N GLU A 121 6.20 -14.66 -12.67
CA GLU A 121 5.84 -13.30 -13.13
C GLU A 121 6.97 -12.27 -12.92
N TYR A 122 7.82 -12.44 -11.90
CA TYR A 122 8.75 -11.40 -11.45
C TYR A 122 10.21 -11.83 -11.24
N GLU A 123 10.55 -13.12 -11.40
CA GLU A 123 11.93 -13.65 -11.36
C GLU A 123 12.36 -14.27 -12.70
#